data_AF-A0A1E7GWN8-F1
#
_entry.id   AF-A0A1E7GWN8-F1
#
_cell.length_a   1.000
_cell.length_b   1.000
_cell.length_c   1.000
_cell.angle_alpha   90.00
_cell.angle_beta   90.00
_cell.angle_gamma   90.00
#
_symmetry.space_group_name_H-M   'P 1'
#
loop_
_entity.id
_entity.type
_entity.pdbx_description
1 polymer ?
#
loop_
_entity_poly.entity_id
_entity_poly.type
_entity_poly.pdbx_seq_one_letter_code
_entity_poly.pdbx_strand_id
1 'polypeptide(L)'
;MITECFAITNFPWTWTLNSFPFEQQSAIDKSQIMTLAGPGFLERGVNIIFTGKTGVGKSGLAVGILRQALVDGYRGRFCNV
;
A
#
# COMPACT_ATOMS: atom_id res chain seq x y z
N MET A 1 -20.44 -17.42 -10.75
CA MET A 1 -19.12 -17.59 -11.39
C MET A 1 -18.58 -16.19 -11.71
N ILE A 2 -18.12 -15.47 -10.68
CA ILE A 2 -17.56 -14.10 -10.81
C ILE A 2 -16.05 -14.27 -10.69
N THR A 3 -15.46 -14.84 -11.72
CA THR A 3 -14.01 -14.95 -11.86
C THR A 3 -13.53 -13.60 -12.41
N GLU A 4 -12.46 -13.05 -11.83
CA GLU A 4 -11.69 -11.90 -12.33
C GLU A 4 -12.16 -10.49 -11.93
N CYS A 5 -12.01 -10.18 -10.64
CA CYS A 5 -11.54 -8.84 -10.23
C CYS A 5 -10.21 -8.99 -9.50
N PHE A 6 -9.26 -9.69 -10.14
CA PHE A 6 -7.87 -9.67 -9.74
C PHE A 6 -7.30 -8.36 -10.26
N ALA A 7 -7.16 -7.36 -9.40
CA ALA A 7 -6.41 -6.15 -9.72
C ALA A 7 -4.91 -6.47 -9.73
N ILE A 8 -4.48 -7.29 -10.69
CA ILE A 8 -3.10 -7.35 -11.15
C ILE A 8 -3.09 -6.50 -12.40
N THR A 9 -2.58 -5.29 -12.31
CA THR A 9 -2.34 -4.51 -13.53
C THR A 9 -1.01 -3.80 -13.37
N ASN A 10 0.04 -4.51 -13.78
CA ASN A 10 1.38 -4.04 -14.08
C ASN A 10 2.05 -3.13 -13.02
N PHE A 11 2.41 -3.71 -11.87
CA PHE A 11 3.59 -3.19 -11.17
C PHE A 11 4.83 -3.90 -11.73
N PRO A 12 5.74 -3.21 -12.44
CA PRO A 12 6.98 -3.83 -12.92
C PRO A 12 7.93 -4.22 -11.77
N TRP A 13 7.57 -3.90 -10.54
CA TRP A 13 8.38 -4.08 -9.35
C TRP A 13 7.60 -4.82 -8.25
N THR A 14 8.23 -5.81 -7.62
CA THR A 14 7.67 -6.63 -6.54
C THR A 14 7.74 -5.93 -5.18
N TRP A 15 7.28 -4.67 -5.11
CA TRP A 15 7.33 -3.96 -3.84
C TRP A 15 6.38 -4.61 -2.84
N THR A 16 6.94 -4.93 -1.68
CA THR A 16 6.21 -5.38 -0.51
C THR A 16 6.49 -4.39 0.61
N LEU A 17 5.58 -4.30 1.58
CA LEU A 17 5.84 -3.55 2.81
C LEU A 17 7.15 -4.00 3.48
N ASN A 18 7.52 -5.27 3.35
CA ASN A 18 8.76 -5.80 3.93
C ASN A 18 10.04 -5.37 3.20
N SER A 19 9.97 -5.11 1.89
CA SER A 19 11.12 -4.64 1.09
C SER A 19 11.30 -3.12 1.14
N PHE A 20 10.42 -2.40 1.84
CA PHE A 20 10.45 -0.96 1.89
C PHE A 20 11.51 -0.47 2.91
N PRO A 21 12.45 0.41 2.53
CA PRO A 21 13.51 0.88 3.42
C PRO A 21 12.98 1.92 4.43
N PHE A 22 12.28 1.45 5.46
CA PHE A 22 11.79 2.30 6.55
C PHE A 22 12.91 3.05 7.27
N GLU A 23 14.10 2.44 7.37
CA GLU A 23 15.27 3.03 8.02
C GLU A 23 15.80 4.26 7.29
N GLN A 24 15.55 4.38 5.98
CA GLN A 24 15.93 5.55 5.19
C GLN A 24 14.90 6.69 5.28
N GLN A 25 13.77 6.46 5.94
CA GLN A 25 12.69 7.45 6.10
C GLN A 25 12.48 7.79 7.58
N SER A 26 13.18 8.82 8.05
CA SER A 26 13.03 9.36 9.42
C SER A 26 11.63 9.95 9.71
N ALA A 27 10.84 10.22 8.68
CA ALA A 27 9.50 10.81 8.80
C ALA A 27 8.37 9.78 8.92
N ILE A 28 8.66 8.48 8.78
CA ILE A 28 7.63 7.44 8.74
C ILE A 28 7.87 6.43 9.85
N ASP A 29 6.87 6.25 10.72
CA ASP A 29 6.90 5.20 11.74
C ASP A 29 6.47 3.86 11.12
N LYS A 30 7.38 2.89 11.14
CA LYS A 30 7.14 1.52 10.66
C LYS A 30 5.97 0.86 11.38
N SER A 31 5.79 1.11 12.68
CA SER A 31 4.68 0.57 13.49
C SER A 31 3.33 1.05 12.95
N GLN A 32 3.23 2.36 12.67
CA GLN A 32 2.03 2.95 12.10
C GLN A 32 1.75 2.40 10.70
N ILE A 33 2.77 2.30 9.84
CA ILE A 33 2.58 1.74 8.50
C ILE A 33 2.14 0.28 8.54
N MET A 34 2.71 -0.55 9.43
CA MET A 34 2.28 -1.95 9.58
C MET A 34 0.84 -2.04 10.12
N THR A 35 0.44 -1.11 10.99
CA THR A 35 -0.96 -1.01 11.44
C THR A 35 -1.91 -0.60 10.30
N LEU A 36 -1.44 0.28 9.41
CA LEU A 36 -2.16 0.69 8.20
C LEU A 36 -2.07 -0.35 7.08
N ALA A 37 -1.15 -1.30 7.14
CA ALA A 37 -1.07 -2.41 6.20
C ALA A 37 -2.16 -3.46 6.45
N GLY A 38 -2.64 -3.58 7.69
CA GLY A 38 -3.74 -4.48 8.02
C GLY A 38 -5.10 -3.94 7.56
N PRO A 39 -6.15 -4.78 7.55
CA PRO A 39 -7.47 -4.40 7.05
C PRO A 39 -8.20 -3.36 7.92
N GLY A 40 -7.70 -3.09 9.13
CA GLY A 40 -8.35 -2.20 10.09
C GLY A 40 -8.50 -0.75 9.61
N PHE A 41 -7.69 -0.25 8.67
CA PHE A 41 -7.93 1.10 8.12
C PHE A 41 -9.13 1.13 7.16
N LEU A 42 -9.38 0.04 6.44
CA LEU A 42 -10.54 -0.11 5.55
C LEU A 42 -11.83 -0.24 6.36
N GLU A 43 -11.81 -1.08 7.40
CA GLU A 43 -12.97 -1.25 8.30
C GLU A 43 -13.35 0.05 9.02
N ARG A 44 -12.36 0.87 9.38
CA ARG A 44 -12.57 2.18 10.02
C ARG A 44 -12.89 3.32 9.05
N GLY A 45 -12.80 3.09 7.73
CA GLY A 45 -13.01 4.12 6.72
C GLY A 45 -12.00 5.27 6.79
N VAL A 46 -10.75 4.99 7.18
CA VAL A 46 -9.70 6.00 7.33
C VAL A 46 -8.96 6.22 6.02
N ASN A 47 -8.83 7.47 5.61
CA ASN A 47 -8.06 7.86 4.43
C ASN A 47 -6.58 8.03 4.78
N ILE A 48 -5.69 7.40 4.02
CA ILE A 48 -4.24 7.51 4.18
C ILE A 48 -3.70 8.45 3.10
N ILE A 49 -2.99 9.50 3.50
CA ILE A 49 -2.38 10.47 2.58
C ILE A 49 -0.88 10.49 2.84
N PHE A 50 -0.09 10.11 1.84
CA PHE A 50 1.37 10.18 1.92
C PHE A 50 1.87 11.53 1.42
N THR A 51 2.48 12.33 2.29
CA THR A 51 3.11 13.61 1.93
C THR A 51 4.64 13.53 2.00
N GLY A 52 5.35 14.39 1.25
CA GLY A 52 6.80 14.55 1.35
C GLY A 52 7.49 14.75 0.00
N LYS A 53 8.82 14.80 0.00
CA LYS A 53 9.64 15.00 -1.22
C LYS A 53 9.41 13.91 -2.28
N THR A 54 9.60 14.23 -3.56
CA THR A 54 9.51 13.26 -4.66
C THR A 54 10.62 12.21 -4.53
N GLY A 55 10.42 11.00 -5.05
CA GLY A 55 11.44 9.94 -5.04
C GLY A 55 11.61 9.18 -3.72
N VAL A 56 10.88 9.49 -2.65
CA VAL A 56 11.02 8.80 -1.36
C VAL A 56 10.28 7.46 -1.27
N GLY A 57 9.63 6.99 -2.35
CA GLY A 57 8.95 5.69 -2.34
C GLY A 57 7.49 5.69 -1.86
N LYS A 58 6.81 6.85 -1.83
CA LYS A 58 5.38 6.95 -1.50
C LYS A 58 4.48 6.03 -2.34
N SER A 59 4.72 6.00 -3.65
CA SER A 59 4.01 5.10 -4.55
C SER A 59 4.25 3.64 -4.15
N GLY A 60 5.48 3.30 -3.75
CA GLY A 60 5.82 1.97 -3.24
C GLY A 60 5.04 1.57 -1.99
N LEU A 61 4.88 2.49 -1.03
CA LEU A 61 4.07 2.27 0.18
C LEU A 61 2.59 2.05 -0.17
N ALA A 62 2.03 2.90 -1.04
CA ALA A 62 0.65 2.76 -1.48
C ALA A 62 0.40 1.40 -2.16
N VAL A 63 1.35 0.93 -2.96
CA VAL A 63 1.29 -0.38 -3.62
C VAL A 63 1.42 -1.53 -2.62
N GLY A 64 2.32 -1.41 -1.64
CA GLY A 64 2.48 -2.40 -0.59
C GLY A 64 1.20 -2.58 0.23
N ILE A 65 0.55 -1.48 0.62
CA ILE A 65 -0.73 -1.50 1.35
C ILE A 65 -1.85 -2.07 0.48
N LEU A 66 -1.96 -1.61 -0.77
CA LEU A 66 -2.97 -2.14 -1.70
C LEU A 66 -2.80 -3.64 -1.91
N ARG A 67 -1.56 -4.12 -2.05
CA ARG A 67 -1.26 -5.54 -2.19
C ARG A 67 -1.69 -6.33 -0.95
N GLN A 68 -1.41 -5.82 0.24
CA GLN A 68 -1.83 -6.47 1.48
C GLN A 68 -3.36 -6.54 1.57
N ALA A 69 -4.06 -5.45 1.25
CA ALA A 69 -5.52 -5.42 1.19
C ALA A 69 -6.10 -6.44 0.18
N LEU A 70 -5.48 -6.58 -1.00
CA LEU A 70 -5.87 -7.57 -2.00
C LEU A 70 -5.69 -9.02 -1.49
N VAL A 71 -4.60 -9.29 -0.76
CA VAL A 71 -4.34 -10.61 -0.13
C VAL A 71 -5.38 -10.90 0.95
N ASP A 72 -5.78 -9.89 1.70
CA ASP A 72 -6.83 -9.99 2.73
C ASP A 72 -8.25 -10.10 2.14
N GLY A 73 -8.39 -10.09 0.81
CA GLY A 73 -9.66 -10.28 0.09
C GLY A 73 -10.41 -8.98 -0.22
N TYR A 74 -9.83 -7.83 0.08
CA TYR A 74 -10.41 -6.52 -0.26
C TYR A 74 -10.14 -6.16 -1.72
N ARG A 75 -11.00 -5.34 -2.30
CA ARG A 75 -10.85 -4.84 -3.67
C ARG A 75 -10.31 -3.42 -3.63
N GLY A 76 -9.31 -3.12 -4.44
CA GLY A 76 -8.76 -1.78 -4.56
C GLY A 76 -8.17 -1.51 -5.94
N ARG A 77 -8.00 -0.22 -6.26
CA ARG A 77 -7.45 0.24 -7.55
C ARG A 77 -6.35 1.26 -7.27
N PHE A 78 -5.21 1.09 -7.93
CA PHE A 78 -4.17 2.11 -7.97
C PHE A 78 -4.38 3.00 -9.20
N CYS A 79 -4.44 4.31 -9.00
CA CYS A 79 -4.52 5.31 -10.06
C CYS A 79 -3.31 6.24 -9.95
N ASN A 80 -2.48 6.25 -10.99
CA ASN A 80 -1.46 7.27 -11.18
C ASN A 80 -2.05 8.30 -12.16
N VAL A 81 -2.34 9.51 -11.67
CA VAL A 81 -2.81 10.65 -12.48
C VAL A 81 -1.69 11.62 -12.73
#